data_AF-A0A2A3DPD3-F1
#
_entry.id   AF-A0A2A3DPD3-F1
#
_cell.length_a   1.000
_cell.length_b   1.000
_cell.length_c   1.000
_cell.angle_alpha   90.00
_cell.angle_beta   90.00
_cell.angle_gamma   90.00
#
_symmetry.space_group_name_H-M   'P 1'
#
loop_
_entity.id
_entity.type
_entity.pdbx_description
1 polymer ?
#
loop_
_entity_poly.entity_id
_entity_poly.type
_entity_poly.pdbx_seq_one_letter_code
_entity_poly.pdbx_strand_id
1 'polypeptide(L)'
;MLAFICLAGLVAAASALFPATASAQQLRRCANEGGVCRLPYPTEVVYGARGRMTSRFFDRPVVRCSNRVFGDPAPGREKACYFVARGRGGYGGDNNYGDDDYGQRPDRGEWVACAKEGEFCDFRGRAVVRYGARGRYAQDVFRNGVNCSNDSFGDDPAPGAHKNCYVRQ
;
A
#
# COMPACT_ATOMS: atom_id res chain seq x y z
N MET A 1 42.35 22.57 54.46
CA MET A 1 42.78 22.17 53.10
C MET A 1 42.43 20.70 52.95
N LEU A 2 41.86 20.32 51.79
CA LEU A 2 41.36 19.00 51.37
C LEU A 2 39.87 18.69 51.60
N ALA A 3 39.20 18.65 50.46
CA ALA A 3 37.82 18.29 50.19
C ALA A 3 37.73 16.82 49.75
N PHE A 4 36.59 16.18 50.04
CA PHE A 4 36.07 14.98 49.37
C PHE A 4 34.53 15.07 49.54
N ILE A 5 33.69 15.50 48.58
CA ILE A 5 33.38 14.91 47.26
C ILE A 5 33.05 13.40 47.45
N CYS A 6 31.86 12.86 47.19
CA CYS A 6 30.86 13.16 46.18
C CYS A 6 29.48 12.62 46.61
N LEU A 7 28.41 13.35 46.25
CA LEU A 7 27.04 12.84 46.26
C LEU A 7 26.95 11.57 45.40
N ALA A 8 26.39 10.50 45.95
CA ALA A 8 25.89 9.38 45.16
C ALA A 8 24.63 9.84 44.39
N GLY A 9 24.84 10.47 43.24
CA GLY A 9 23.79 10.86 42.32
C GLY A 9 23.06 9.64 41.79
N LEU A 10 21.75 9.59 41.99
CA LEU A 10 20.84 8.68 41.28
C LEU A 10 21.12 8.78 39.78
N VAL A 11 21.60 7.70 39.19
CA VAL A 11 21.60 7.54 37.74
C VAL A 11 20.13 7.33 37.35
N ALA A 12 19.43 8.43 37.09
CA ALA A 12 18.18 8.38 36.35
C ALA A 12 18.55 7.87 34.95
N ALA A 13 18.38 6.57 34.73
CA ALA A 13 18.40 5.99 33.40
C ALA A 13 17.23 6.62 32.63
N ALA A 14 17.51 7.76 31.99
CA ALA A 14 16.64 8.38 31.02
C ALA A 14 16.50 7.39 29.86
N SER A 15 15.52 6.52 30.00
CA SER A 15 15.06 5.63 28.95
C SER A 15 14.57 6.56 27.85
N ALA A 16 15.42 6.79 26.85
CA ALA A 16 15.07 7.53 25.66
C ALA A 16 13.89 6.81 25.02
N LEU A 17 12.68 7.30 25.26
CA LEU A 17 11.51 6.99 24.45
C LEU A 17 11.80 7.63 23.09
N PHE A 18 12.47 6.88 22.23
CA PHE A 18 12.51 7.20 20.82
C PHE A 18 11.05 7.29 20.37
N PRO A 19 10.56 8.45 19.91
CA PRO A 19 9.31 8.45 19.18
C PRO A 19 9.59 7.55 17.97
N ALA A 20 8.92 6.39 17.93
CA ALA A 20 8.81 5.64 16.70
C ALA A 20 8.22 6.62 15.69
N THR A 21 9.07 7.16 14.81
CA THR A 21 8.60 7.96 13.69
C THR A 21 7.76 6.99 12.88
N ALA A 22 6.45 7.02 13.11
CA ALA A 22 5.50 6.34 12.26
C ALA A 22 5.84 6.82 10.85
N SER A 23 6.32 5.88 10.01
CA SER A 23 6.62 6.16 8.62
C SER A 23 5.32 6.63 7.99
N ALA A 24 5.12 7.94 7.94
CA ALA A 24 4.05 8.55 7.19
C ALA A 24 4.37 8.19 5.74
N GLN A 25 3.71 7.14 5.24
CA GLN A 25 3.66 6.84 3.83
C GLN A 25 3.48 8.17 3.11
N GLN A 26 4.31 8.46 2.11
CA GLN A 26 4.34 9.77 1.46
C GLN A 26 3.04 9.95 0.66
N LEU A 27 1.97 10.33 1.33
CA LEU A 27 0.63 10.46 0.78
C LEU A 27 0.59 11.73 -0.07
N ARG A 28 0.43 11.54 -1.38
CA ARG A 28 0.27 12.66 -2.30
C ARG A 28 -1.18 12.79 -2.67
N ARG A 29 -1.76 13.96 -2.36
CA ARG A 29 -3.13 14.30 -2.73
C ARG A 29 -3.27 14.29 -4.25
N CYS A 30 -4.35 13.72 -4.77
CA CYS A 30 -4.60 13.64 -6.20
C CYS A 30 -6.00 14.12 -6.64
N ALA A 31 -7.01 14.06 -5.77
CA ALA A 31 -8.36 14.49 -6.11
C ALA A 31 -9.18 14.87 -4.86
N ASN A 32 -10.11 15.81 -5.03
CA ASN A 32 -11.22 16.01 -4.09
C ASN A 32 -12.25 14.87 -4.23
N GLU A 33 -13.13 14.70 -3.24
CA GLU A 33 -14.33 13.86 -3.35
C GLU A 33 -15.15 14.22 -4.60
N GLY A 34 -15.57 13.21 -5.34
CA GLY A 34 -16.21 13.33 -6.66
C GLY A 34 -15.23 13.43 -7.84
N GLY A 35 -13.96 13.75 -7.58
CA GLY A 35 -12.93 13.91 -8.60
C GLY A 35 -12.35 12.59 -9.13
N VAL A 36 -11.40 12.72 -10.05
CA VAL A 36 -10.67 11.60 -10.65
C VAL A 36 -9.20 11.66 -10.24
N CYS A 37 -8.73 10.62 -9.57
CA CYS A 37 -7.33 10.43 -9.23
C CYS A 37 -6.65 9.67 -10.38
N ARG A 38 -5.63 10.29 -11.00
CA ARG A 38 -4.77 9.63 -11.99
C ARG A 38 -3.52 9.12 -11.28
N LEU A 39 -3.31 7.81 -11.35
CA LEU A 39 -2.21 7.13 -10.67
C LEU A 39 -1.01 7.02 -11.62
N PRO A 40 0.19 7.45 -11.19
CA PRO A 40 1.40 7.34 -12.00
C PRO A 40 1.90 5.88 -12.12
N TYR A 41 1.43 5.00 -11.24
CA TYR A 41 1.74 3.58 -11.20
C TYR A 41 0.74 2.86 -10.29
N PRO A 42 0.67 1.52 -10.34
CA PRO A 42 -0.10 0.74 -9.37
C PRO A 42 0.33 1.06 -7.93
N THR A 43 -0.62 1.54 -7.14
CA THR A 43 -0.37 1.99 -5.76
C THR A 43 -1.66 1.96 -4.94
N GLU A 44 -1.49 2.10 -3.63
CA GLU A 44 -2.59 2.29 -2.70
C GLU A 44 -3.13 3.72 -2.79
N VAL A 45 -4.45 3.82 -2.90
CA VAL A 45 -5.20 5.07 -2.82
C VAL A 45 -5.93 5.10 -1.48
N VAL A 46 -5.70 6.17 -0.74
CA VAL A 46 -6.29 6.46 0.55
C VAL A 46 -7.36 7.54 0.35
N TYR A 47 -8.55 7.31 0.86
CA TYR A 47 -9.70 8.21 0.78
C TYR A 47 -10.17 8.57 2.19
N GLY A 48 -10.39 9.86 2.46
CA GLY A 48 -10.90 10.27 3.78
C GLY A 48 -10.64 11.72 4.14
N ALA A 49 -10.91 12.05 5.41
CA ALA A 49 -10.79 13.40 5.95
C ALA A 49 -10.43 13.38 7.44
N ARG A 50 -9.59 14.33 7.86
CA ARG A 50 -9.27 14.61 9.28
C ARG A 50 -8.94 13.35 10.11
N GLY A 51 -8.10 12.47 9.57
CA GLY A 51 -7.65 11.25 10.24
C GLY A 51 -8.61 10.06 10.13
N ARG A 52 -9.83 10.24 9.59
CA ARG A 52 -10.74 9.14 9.26
C ARG A 52 -10.54 8.75 7.80
N MET A 53 -9.78 7.68 7.58
CA MET A 53 -9.31 7.26 6.25
C MET A 53 -9.66 5.79 5.99
N THR A 54 -9.87 5.44 4.72
CA THR A 54 -9.93 4.07 4.20
C THR A 54 -8.97 3.97 3.02
N SER A 55 -8.48 2.78 2.69
CA SER A 55 -7.54 2.60 1.59
C SER A 55 -7.84 1.36 0.76
N ARG A 56 -7.50 1.42 -0.53
CA ARG A 56 -7.57 0.28 -1.45
C ARG A 56 -6.44 0.37 -2.45
N PHE A 57 -5.93 -0.78 -2.88
CA PHE A 57 -4.94 -0.84 -3.95
C PHE A 57 -5.60 -0.80 -5.32
N PHE A 58 -5.00 -0.06 -6.26
CA PHE A 58 -5.47 -0.02 -7.64
C PHE A 58 -4.33 -0.33 -8.60
N ASP A 59 -4.63 -1.19 -9.56
CA ASP A 59 -3.75 -1.64 -10.63
C ASP A 59 -3.93 -0.86 -11.95
N ARG A 60 -4.94 0.01 -11.99
CA ARG A 60 -5.36 0.82 -13.14
C ARG A 60 -5.01 2.30 -12.93
N PRO A 61 -4.77 3.06 -14.01
CA PRO A 61 -4.30 4.45 -13.93
C PRO A 61 -5.37 5.45 -13.49
N VAL A 62 -6.66 5.08 -13.47
CA VAL A 62 -7.77 6.00 -13.20
C VAL A 62 -8.64 5.45 -12.09
N VAL A 63 -8.81 6.24 -11.02
CA VAL A 63 -9.65 5.91 -9.88
C VAL A 63 -10.61 7.06 -9.60
N ARG A 64 -11.91 6.75 -9.53
CA ARG A 64 -12.91 7.73 -9.07
C ARG A 64 -12.80 7.89 -7.57
N CYS A 65 -12.62 9.13 -7.11
CA CYS A 65 -12.49 9.45 -5.70
C CYS A 65 -13.88 9.62 -5.06
N SER A 66 -14.52 8.55 -4.63
CA SER A 66 -15.89 8.64 -4.11
C SER A 66 -16.28 7.56 -3.11
N ASN A 67 -17.35 7.82 -2.37
CA ASN A 67 -17.96 6.86 -1.44
C ASN A 67 -18.37 5.55 -2.12
N ARG A 68 -18.69 5.57 -3.42
CA ARG A 68 -19.03 4.35 -4.17
C ARG A 68 -17.84 3.39 -4.30
N VAL A 69 -16.61 3.92 -4.38
CA VAL A 69 -15.40 3.11 -4.58
C VAL A 69 -14.80 2.66 -3.25
N PHE A 70 -14.90 3.50 -2.22
CA PHE A 70 -14.16 3.36 -0.97
C PHE A 70 -15.04 3.14 0.28
N GLY A 71 -16.36 3.37 0.19
CA GLY A 71 -17.21 3.61 1.36
C GLY A 71 -17.07 5.04 1.89
N ASP A 72 -17.85 5.41 2.92
CA ASP A 72 -17.74 6.72 3.57
C ASP A 72 -17.03 6.61 4.93
N PRO A 73 -15.71 6.85 4.99
CA PRO A 73 -14.96 6.82 6.25
C PRO A 73 -15.23 8.04 7.14
N ALA A 74 -15.73 9.14 6.58
CA ALA A 74 -15.90 10.41 7.29
C ALA A 74 -17.22 11.09 6.90
N PRO A 75 -18.37 10.60 7.42
CA PRO A 75 -19.68 11.16 7.11
C PRO A 75 -19.79 12.65 7.46
N GLY A 76 -20.44 13.42 6.59
CA GLY A 76 -20.62 14.87 6.75
C GLY A 76 -19.35 15.69 6.61
N ARG A 77 -18.24 15.10 6.13
CA ARG A 77 -16.99 15.78 5.85
C ARG A 77 -16.60 15.60 4.39
N GLU A 78 -16.06 16.67 3.81
CA GLU A 78 -15.43 16.62 2.50
C GLU A 78 -14.16 15.78 2.57
N LYS A 79 -14.13 14.74 1.74
CA LYS A 79 -13.00 13.81 1.67
C LYS A 79 -12.10 14.14 0.49
N ALA A 80 -10.92 13.57 0.51
CA ALA A 80 -9.98 13.65 -0.61
C ALA A 80 -9.27 12.31 -0.80
N CYS A 81 -8.82 12.08 -2.02
CA CYS A 81 -7.96 10.96 -2.35
C CYS A 81 -6.51 11.37 -2.32
N TYR A 82 -5.70 10.46 -1.78
CA TYR A 82 -4.26 10.51 -1.73
C TYR A 82 -3.75 9.19 -2.28
N PHE A 83 -2.61 9.16 -2.93
CA PHE A 83 -1.95 7.91 -3.24
C PHE A 83 -0.61 7.82 -2.53
N VAL A 84 -0.18 6.59 -2.21
CA VAL A 84 1.12 6.35 -1.59
C VAL A 84 2.20 6.54 -2.65
N ALA A 85 2.99 7.61 -2.52
CA ALA A 85 4.15 7.82 -3.36
C ALA A 85 5.29 6.88 -2.95
N ARG A 86 5.96 6.26 -3.93
CA ARG A 86 7.19 5.49 -3.71
C ARG A 86 8.31 6.49 -3.39
N GLY A 87 8.75 6.52 -2.14
CA GLY A 87 9.76 7.47 -1.68
C GLY A 87 11.11 7.25 -2.36
N ARG A 88 11.60 8.25 -3.09
CA ARG A 88 13.04 8.49 -3.27
C ARG A 88 13.30 9.91 -3.75
N GLY A 89 13.98 10.69 -2.90
CA GLY A 89 14.80 11.82 -3.35
C GLY A 89 14.02 13.08 -3.69
N GLY A 90 14.62 14.22 -3.35
CA GLY A 90 14.03 15.54 -3.51
C GLY A 90 13.97 16.04 -4.95
N TYR A 91 13.53 17.29 -5.05
CA TYR A 91 13.37 18.13 -6.24
C TYR A 91 12.18 17.72 -7.10
N GLY A 92 11.25 18.59 -7.45
CA GLY A 92 11.09 20.04 -7.32
C GLY A 92 9.82 20.31 -8.12
N GLY A 93 9.06 21.35 -7.77
CA GLY A 93 7.89 21.70 -8.57
C GLY A 93 8.32 21.93 -10.01
N ASP A 94 7.51 21.47 -10.96
CA ASP A 94 7.09 22.27 -12.10
C ASP A 94 5.99 21.52 -12.86
N ASN A 95 5.00 22.29 -13.26
CA ASN A 95 3.80 21.82 -13.92
C ASN A 95 4.14 21.52 -15.38
N ASN A 96 4.07 20.26 -15.81
CA ASN A 96 3.86 19.96 -17.21
C ASN A 96 3.01 18.70 -17.36
N TYR A 97 1.72 18.91 -17.66
CA TYR A 97 0.84 17.91 -18.21
C TYR A 97 1.14 17.87 -19.71
N GLY A 98 1.91 16.88 -20.14
CA GLY A 98 2.20 16.63 -21.54
C GLY A 98 3.39 15.69 -21.68
N ASP A 99 3.34 14.90 -22.75
CA ASP A 99 4.45 14.16 -23.35
C ASP A 99 4.68 12.71 -22.90
N ASP A 100 3.89 11.82 -23.50
CA ASP A 100 4.36 10.80 -24.45
C ASP A 100 5.67 10.07 -24.11
N ASP A 101 5.64 9.10 -23.21
CA ASP A 101 6.53 7.93 -23.33
C ASP A 101 6.04 6.81 -22.42
N TYR A 102 5.17 5.92 -22.92
CA TYR A 102 4.99 4.60 -22.31
C TYR A 102 6.20 3.71 -22.64
N GLY A 103 7.38 4.19 -22.24
CA GLY A 103 8.66 3.51 -22.39
C GLY A 103 8.80 2.45 -21.31
N GLN A 104 8.70 1.19 -21.75
CA GLN A 104 9.43 0.02 -21.27
C GLN A 104 10.03 0.14 -19.84
N ARG A 105 9.22 -0.18 -18.83
CA ARG A 105 9.73 -1.02 -17.74
C ARG A 105 9.03 -2.37 -17.86
N PRO A 106 9.72 -3.43 -18.34
CA PRO A 106 9.21 -4.76 -18.09
C PRO A 106 9.15 -4.94 -16.56
N ASP A 107 8.28 -5.81 -16.08
CA ASP A 107 8.23 -6.22 -14.67
C ASP A 107 7.41 -5.36 -13.69
N ARG A 108 6.54 -4.42 -14.14
CA ARG A 108 5.61 -3.68 -13.22
C ARG A 108 4.10 -3.86 -13.42
N GLY A 109 3.76 -4.85 -14.25
CA GLY A 109 2.39 -5.29 -14.47
C GLY A 109 2.28 -6.77 -14.78
N GLU A 110 3.42 -7.47 -14.79
CA GLU A 110 3.50 -8.90 -15.04
C GLU A 110 3.14 -9.68 -13.78
N TRP A 111 2.43 -10.78 -14.00
CA TRP A 111 2.04 -11.70 -12.95
C TRP A 111 3.06 -12.82 -12.89
N VAL A 112 3.90 -12.81 -11.86
CA VAL A 112 4.91 -13.84 -11.65
C VAL A 112 4.33 -14.93 -10.77
N ALA A 113 4.31 -16.17 -11.28
CA ALA A 113 3.86 -17.31 -10.51
C ALA A 113 4.76 -17.51 -9.28
N CYS A 114 4.16 -17.68 -8.10
CA CYS A 114 4.92 -17.84 -6.85
C CYS A 114 4.61 -19.14 -6.10
N ALA A 115 3.42 -19.70 -6.25
CA ALA A 115 3.00 -20.89 -5.52
C ALA A 115 1.86 -21.61 -6.25
N LYS A 116 1.79 -22.93 -6.10
CA LYS A 116 0.60 -23.72 -6.46
C LYS A 116 -0.44 -23.68 -5.34
N GLU A 117 -1.67 -24.05 -5.65
CA GLU A 117 -2.73 -24.23 -4.63
C GLU A 117 -2.26 -25.14 -3.50
N GLY A 118 -2.36 -24.64 -2.27
CA GLY A 118 -1.88 -25.29 -1.04
C GLY A 118 -0.44 -24.95 -0.63
N GLU A 119 0.32 -24.23 -1.45
CA GLU A 119 1.70 -23.82 -1.14
C GLU A 119 1.77 -22.37 -0.63
N PHE A 120 2.89 -22.01 0.02
CA PHE A 120 3.13 -20.65 0.50
C PHE A 120 3.81 -19.79 -0.57
N CYS A 121 3.17 -18.67 -0.91
CA CYS A 121 3.71 -17.65 -1.80
C CYS A 121 4.53 -16.65 -0.98
N ASP A 122 5.86 -16.76 -0.98
CA ASP A 122 6.74 -15.81 -0.28
C ASP A 122 7.03 -14.57 -1.12
N PHE A 123 6.87 -13.39 -0.52
CA PHE A 123 7.29 -12.12 -1.08
C PHE A 123 7.50 -11.11 0.04
N ARG A 124 8.32 -10.08 -0.19
CA ARG A 124 8.63 -9.07 0.83
C ARG A 124 7.80 -7.80 0.65
N GLY A 125 7.37 -7.21 1.77
CA GLY A 125 6.59 -5.98 1.73
C GLY A 125 5.13 -6.24 1.41
N ARG A 126 4.42 -5.21 0.91
CA ARG A 126 3.03 -5.34 0.46
C ARG A 126 3.00 -5.62 -1.04
N ALA A 127 2.25 -6.63 -1.46
CA ALA A 127 2.06 -6.95 -2.86
C ALA A 127 0.62 -7.37 -3.16
N VAL A 128 0.18 -7.15 -4.40
CA VAL A 128 -1.07 -7.74 -4.88
C VAL A 128 -0.78 -9.16 -5.29
N VAL A 129 -1.57 -10.09 -4.76
CA VAL A 129 -1.53 -11.48 -5.15
C VAL A 129 -2.86 -11.82 -5.80
N ARG A 130 -2.80 -12.59 -6.89
CA ARG A 130 -4.00 -13.21 -7.47
C ARG A 130 -3.93 -14.72 -7.32
N TYR A 131 -5.08 -15.34 -7.11
CA TYR A 131 -5.26 -16.77 -6.97
C TYR A 131 -6.34 -17.25 -7.92
N GLY A 132 -6.07 -18.29 -8.71
CA GLY A 132 -7.04 -18.82 -9.65
C GLY A 132 -6.45 -19.54 -10.85
N ALA A 133 -7.31 -19.85 -11.82
CA ALA A 133 -6.98 -20.61 -13.03
C ALA A 133 -7.90 -20.24 -14.20
N ARG A 134 -7.46 -20.54 -15.43
CA ARG A 134 -8.26 -20.42 -16.66
C ARG A 134 -8.96 -19.05 -16.81
N GLY A 135 -8.25 -17.97 -16.47
CA GLY A 135 -8.78 -16.60 -16.58
C GLY A 135 -9.69 -16.14 -15.43
N ARG A 136 -9.99 -17.01 -14.46
CA ARG A 136 -10.78 -16.66 -13.27
C ARG A 136 -9.86 -16.52 -12.06
N TYR A 137 -9.84 -15.33 -11.46
CA TYR A 137 -8.91 -15.00 -10.38
C TYR A 137 -9.58 -14.16 -9.29
N ALA A 138 -9.35 -14.52 -8.03
CA ALA A 138 -9.52 -13.64 -6.88
C ALA A 138 -8.22 -12.84 -6.67
N GLN A 139 -8.30 -11.61 -6.19
CA GLN A 139 -7.14 -10.76 -5.93
C GLN A 139 -7.26 -10.09 -4.58
N ASP A 140 -6.17 -10.03 -3.84
CA ASP A 140 -6.09 -9.27 -2.61
C ASP A 140 -4.65 -8.79 -2.34
N VAL A 141 -4.48 -7.94 -1.33
CA VAL A 141 -3.21 -7.37 -0.92
C VAL A 141 -2.73 -8.03 0.36
N PHE A 142 -1.59 -8.70 0.26
CA PHE A 142 -0.97 -9.37 1.39
C PHE A 142 0.35 -8.70 1.77
N ARG A 143 0.87 -9.04 2.96
CA ARG A 143 2.15 -8.54 3.45
C ARG A 143 3.03 -9.70 3.88
N ASN A 144 4.26 -9.74 3.37
CA ASN A 144 5.26 -10.76 3.70
C ASN A 144 4.82 -12.20 3.37
N GLY A 145 4.08 -12.38 2.28
CA GLY A 145 3.61 -13.69 1.81
C GLY A 145 2.13 -13.97 2.08
N VAL A 146 1.65 -15.08 1.52
CA VAL A 146 0.28 -15.59 1.68
C VAL A 146 0.21 -17.09 1.40
N ASN A 147 -0.67 -17.83 2.08
CA ASN A 147 -0.98 -19.20 1.71
C ASN A 147 -1.88 -19.22 0.46
N CYS A 148 -1.50 -19.98 -0.56
CA CYS A 148 -2.22 -20.02 -1.82
C CYS A 148 -3.46 -20.91 -1.74
N SER A 149 -4.53 -20.42 -1.10
CA SER A 149 -5.72 -21.23 -0.79
C SER A 149 -7.04 -20.45 -0.90
N ASN A 150 -8.15 -21.16 -1.06
CA ASN A 150 -9.49 -20.56 -1.05
C ASN A 150 -9.72 -19.73 0.22
N ASP A 151 -9.27 -20.22 1.38
CA ASP A 151 -9.45 -19.55 2.67
C ASP A 151 -8.78 -18.17 2.72
N SER A 152 -7.58 -18.04 2.14
CA SER A 152 -6.85 -16.77 2.15
C SER A 152 -7.50 -15.71 1.25
N PHE A 153 -8.27 -16.14 0.25
CA PHE A 153 -8.95 -15.29 -0.72
C PHE A 153 -10.47 -15.23 -0.52
N GLY A 154 -11.00 -15.95 0.47
CA GLY A 154 -12.41 -15.96 0.89
C GLY A 154 -13.37 -16.82 0.06
N ASP A 155 -12.97 -17.34 -1.10
CA ASP A 155 -13.78 -18.20 -1.98
C ASP A 155 -12.91 -18.99 -2.98
N ASP A 156 -13.51 -19.94 -3.71
CA ASP A 156 -12.89 -20.61 -4.86
C ASP A 156 -13.23 -19.89 -6.19
N PRO A 157 -12.30 -19.13 -6.78
CA PRO A 157 -12.55 -18.41 -8.03
C PRO A 157 -12.63 -19.32 -9.26
N ALA A 158 -12.13 -20.57 -9.18
CA ALA A 158 -12.11 -21.51 -10.30
C ALA A 158 -12.36 -22.96 -9.83
N PRO A 159 -13.62 -23.31 -9.49
CA PRO A 159 -13.97 -24.65 -9.02
C PRO A 159 -13.61 -25.75 -10.02
N GLY A 160 -13.09 -26.87 -9.53
CA GLY A 160 -12.69 -28.02 -10.36
C GLY A 160 -11.44 -27.79 -11.20
N ALA A 161 -10.68 -26.71 -10.96
CA ALA A 161 -9.39 -26.46 -11.58
C ALA A 161 -8.29 -26.32 -10.52
N HIS A 162 -7.09 -26.79 -10.86
CA HIS A 162 -5.88 -26.50 -10.07
C HIS A 162 -5.52 -25.03 -10.22
N LYS A 163 -5.46 -24.33 -9.10
CA LYS A 163 -5.19 -22.88 -9.05
C LYS A 163 -3.72 -22.63 -8.72
N ASN A 164 -3.25 -21.44 -9.09
CA ASN A 164 -1.91 -20.96 -8.75
C ASN A 164 -2.01 -19.52 -8.24
N CYS A 165 -1.04 -19.14 -7.42
CA CYS A 165 -0.84 -17.77 -6.97
C CYS A 165 0.20 -17.07 -7.82
N TYR A 166 -0.05 -15.78 -8.06
CA TYR A 166 0.85 -14.91 -8.78
C TYR A 166 0.98 -13.60 -8.03
N VAL A 167 2.21 -13.12 -7.88
CA VAL A 167 2.50 -11.79 -7.34
C VAL A 167 2.64 -10.83 -8.50
N ARG A 168 2.06 -9.63 -8.35
CA ARG A 168 2.27 -8.54 -9.30
C ARG A 168 3.54 -7.78 -8.91
N GLN A 169 4.53 -7.78 -9.80
CA GLN A 169 5.76 -6.97 -9.66
C GLN A 169 5.51 -5.52 -10.07
#